data_AF-A0A935GA06-F1
#
_entry.id   AF-A0A935GA06-F1
#
_cell.length_a   1.000
_cell.length_b   1.000
_cell.length_c   1.000
_cell.angle_alpha   90.00
_cell.angle_beta   90.00
_cell.angle_gamma   90.00
#
_symmetry.space_group_name_H-M   'P 1'
#
loop_
_entity.id
_entity.type
_entity.pdbx_description
1 polymer ?
#
loop_
_entity_poly.entity_id
_entity_poly.type
_entity_poly.pdbx_seq_one_letter_code
_entity_poly.pdbx_strand_id
1 'polypeptide(L)'
;MKIYAITLFSNKERYNHINSHLKKLHLDYKFIEAIDKKDISDDDMKLYYNISNINELPDFINKGNTANKISKLRAHTKIFLSSNEKLLLSKMT
;
A
#
# COMPACT_ATOMS: atom_id res chain seq x y z
N MET A 1 -17.72 -3.23 10.16
CA MET A 1 -16.80 -3.34 9.00
C MET A 1 -15.64 -2.40 9.27
N LYS A 2 -14.40 -2.90 9.24
CA LYS A 2 -13.21 -2.08 9.57
C LYS A 2 -12.63 -1.48 8.29
N ILE A 3 -12.45 -0.16 8.27
CA ILE A 3 -11.88 0.57 7.13
C ILE A 3 -10.36 0.62 7.26
N TYR A 4 -9.64 0.37 6.16
CA TYR A 4 -8.19 0.49 6.13
C TYR A 4 -7.79 1.67 5.24
N ALA A 5 -7.24 2.70 5.88
CA ALA A 5 -6.82 3.92 5.19
C ALA A 5 -5.31 3.85 4.93
N ILE A 6 -4.92 3.87 3.66
CA ILE A 6 -3.53 3.85 3.23
C ILE A 6 -3.07 5.30 3.00
N THR A 7 -2.06 5.74 3.72
CA THR A 7 -1.50 7.09 3.58
C THR A 7 -0.03 7.10 3.99
N LEU A 8 0.71 8.11 3.50
CA LEU A 8 2.04 8.42 4.02
C LEU A 8 1.90 9.18 5.35
N PHE A 9 2.53 8.72 6.42
CA PHE A 9 2.57 9.42 7.70
C PHE A 9 3.51 10.63 7.66
N SER A 10 4.49 10.61 6.73
CA SER A 10 5.32 11.77 6.42
C SER A 10 4.48 12.98 5.93
N ASN A 11 3.34 12.72 5.26
CA ASN A 11 2.39 13.77 4.87
C ASN A 11 1.35 13.99 5.98
N LYS A 12 1.76 14.74 7.02
CA LYS A 12 0.94 15.03 8.20
C LYS A 12 -0.39 15.69 7.87
N GLU A 13 -0.41 16.62 6.91
CA GLU A 13 -1.63 17.33 6.51
C GLU A 13 -2.68 16.35 5.96
N ARG A 14 -2.29 15.51 4.98
CA ARG A 14 -3.18 14.50 4.40
C ARG A 14 -3.63 13.47 5.44
N TYR A 15 -2.71 12.99 6.27
CA TYR A 15 -3.04 12.08 7.36
C TYR A 15 -4.09 12.68 8.29
N ASN A 16 -3.89 13.91 8.76
CA ASN A 16 -4.81 14.60 9.67
C ASN A 16 -6.17 14.87 9.01
N HIS A 17 -6.20 15.24 7.73
CA HIS A 17 -7.43 15.44 6.99
C HIS A 17 -8.27 14.15 6.92
N ILE A 18 -7.67 13.03 6.51
CA ILE A 18 -8.35 11.73 6.43
C ILE A 18 -8.81 11.29 7.82
N ASN A 19 -7.93 11.40 8.83
CA ASN A 19 -8.22 11.03 10.21
C ASN A 19 -9.41 11.81 10.77
N SER A 20 -9.44 13.13 10.57
CA SER A 20 -10.54 13.99 11.01
C SER A 20 -11.86 13.59 10.34
N HIS A 21 -11.84 13.31 9.03
CA HIS A 21 -13.03 12.93 8.29
C HIS A 21 -13.60 11.58 8.76
N LEU A 22 -12.73 10.57 8.93
CA LEU A 22 -13.15 9.25 9.41
C LEU A 22 -13.68 9.30 10.85
N LYS A 23 -13.10 10.12 11.73
CA LYS A 23 -13.62 10.37 13.09
C LYS A 23 -15.01 11.01 13.08
N LYS A 24 -15.21 12.04 12.25
CA LYS A 24 -16.50 12.73 12.12
C LYS A 24 -17.62 11.78 11.66
N LEU A 25 -17.28 10.77 10.87
CA LEU A 25 -18.21 9.74 10.40
C LEU A 25 -18.38 8.58 11.39
N HIS A 26 -17.75 8.61 12.55
CA HIS A 26 -17.79 7.55 13.57
C HIS A 26 -17.42 6.15 13.02
N LEU A 27 -16.49 6.10 12.07
CA LEU A 27 -16.07 4.85 11.45
C LEU A 27 -15.00 4.15 12.30
N ASP A 28 -15.03 2.82 12.35
CA ASP A 28 -13.89 2.03 12.84
C ASP A 28 -12.87 1.89 11.71
N TYR A 29 -11.69 2.48 11.88
CA TYR A 29 -10.63 2.46 10.88
C TYR A 29 -9.25 2.22 11.46
N LYS A 30 -8.35 1.74 10.61
CA LYS A 30 -6.92 1.58 10.90
C LYS A 30 -6.11 2.18 9.76
N PHE A 31 -5.10 2.97 10.12
CA PHE A 31 -4.14 3.45 9.16
C PHE A 31 -3.09 2.38 8.83
N ILE A 32 -2.69 2.34 7.57
CA ILE A 32 -1.57 1.54 7.07
C ILE A 32 -0.64 2.50 6.36
N GLU A 33 0.64 2.45 6.73
CA GLU A 33 1.66 3.29 6.12
C GLU A 33 1.85 2.91 4.65
N ALA A 34 1.79 3.91 3.78
CA ALA A 34 2.10 3.78 2.36
C ALA A 34 3.62 3.83 2.12
N ILE A 35 4.05 3.38 0.95
CA ILE A 35 5.42 3.57 0.47
C ILE A 35 5.51 4.90 -0.26
N ASP A 36 6.53 5.71 0.05
CA ASP A 36 6.78 6.93 -0.69
C ASP A 36 7.38 6.59 -2.06
N LYS A 37 7.03 7.35 -3.10
CA LYS A 37 7.66 7.24 -4.42
C LYS A 37 9.17 7.45 -4.39
N LYS A 38 9.66 8.19 -3.38
CA LYS A 38 11.09 8.42 -3.15
C LYS A 38 11.83 7.14 -2.76
N ASP A 39 11.11 6.17 -2.19
CA ASP A 39 11.65 4.89 -1.74
C ASP A 39 11.58 3.81 -2.85
N ILE A 40 11.16 4.18 -4.05
CA ILE A 40 11.08 3.29 -5.22
C ILE A 40 12.18 3.69 -6.21
N SER A 41 13.10 2.77 -6.47
CA SER A 41 14.11 2.90 -7.53
C SER A 41 13.59 2.41 -8.89
N ASP A 42 14.36 2.64 -9.95
CA ASP A 42 14.05 2.08 -11.28
C ASP A 42 14.23 0.55 -11.28
N ASP A 43 15.16 0.03 -10.47
CA ASP A 43 15.35 -1.41 -10.29
C ASP A 43 14.15 -2.07 -9.62
N ASP A 44 13.56 -1.41 -8.61
CA ASP A 44 12.31 -1.87 -8.00
C ASP A 44 11.15 -1.91 -9.00
N MET A 45 11.08 -0.90 -9.89
CA MET A 45 10.08 -0.87 -10.95
C MET A 45 10.30 -1.99 -11.97
N LYS A 46 11.55 -2.21 -12.41
CA LYS A 46 11.90 -3.29 -13.32
C LYS A 46 11.54 -4.65 -12.73
N LEU A 47 11.85 -4.88 -11.45
CA LEU A 47 11.48 -6.08 -10.72
C LEU A 47 9.96 -6.25 -10.63
N TYR A 48 9.24 -5.19 -10.26
CA TYR A 48 7.78 -5.23 -10.09
C TYR A 48 7.03 -5.51 -11.40
N TYR A 49 7.49 -4.94 -12.52
CA TYR A 49 6.87 -5.14 -13.84
C TYR A 49 7.50 -6.29 -14.65
N ASN A 50 8.53 -6.94 -14.12
CA ASN A 50 9.27 -8.03 -14.77
C ASN A 50 9.80 -7.66 -16.16
N ILE A 51 10.59 -6.58 -16.21
CA ILE A 51 11.21 -6.04 -17.43
C ILE A 51 12.71 -5.83 -17.25
N SER A 52 13.46 -5.85 -18.35
CA SER A 52 14.90 -5.62 -18.34
C SER A 52 15.30 -4.15 -18.35
N ASN A 53 14.52 -3.30 -19.02
CA ASN A 53 14.80 -1.88 -19.19
C ASN A 53 13.58 -1.04 -18.84
N ILE A 54 13.77 0.03 -18.05
CA ILE A 54 12.69 0.92 -17.61
C ILE A 54 11.97 1.61 -18.77
N ASN A 55 12.66 1.81 -19.90
CA ASN A 55 12.09 2.42 -21.11
C ASN A 55 11.09 1.50 -21.84
N GLU A 56 10.96 0.23 -21.42
CA GLU A 56 9.90 -0.67 -21.88
C GLU A 56 8.54 -0.32 -21.23
N LEU A 57 8.54 0.47 -20.16
CA LEU A 57 7.30 0.95 -19.54
C LEU A 57 6.67 2.07 -20.36
N PRO A 58 5.35 2.04 -20.56
CA PRO A 58 4.63 3.20 -21.08
C PRO A 58 4.85 4.44 -20.21
N ASP A 59 4.97 5.62 -20.82
CA ASP A 59 5.30 6.89 -20.15
C ASP A 59 4.36 7.28 -19.00
N PHE A 60 3.12 6.78 -19.01
CA PHE A 60 2.16 7.02 -17.92
C PHE A 60 2.46 6.19 -16.67
N ILE A 61 3.36 5.19 -16.73
CA ILE A 61 3.82 4.43 -15.59
C ILE A 61 5.04 5.12 -14.99
N ASN A 62 4.93 5.52 -13.73
CA ASN A 62 6.00 6.19 -12.99
C ASN A 62 6.12 5.63 -11.57
N LYS A 63 7.13 6.10 -10.84
CA LYS A 63 7.39 5.74 -9.43
C LYS A 63 6.20 5.99 -8.52
N GLY A 64 5.46 7.08 -8.71
CA GLY A 64 4.27 7.39 -7.91
C GLY A 64 3.15 6.37 -8.11
N ASN A 65 2.87 6.00 -9.35
CA ASN A 65 1.89 4.98 -9.69
C ASN A 65 2.29 3.61 -9.13
N THR A 66 3.58 3.28 -9.22
CA THR A 66 4.12 2.01 -8.73
C THR A 66 4.10 1.94 -7.20
N ALA A 67 4.55 2.99 -6.52
CA ALA A 67 4.48 3.10 -5.05
C ALA A 67 3.03 2.94 -4.54
N ASN A 68 2.05 3.54 -5.22
CA ASN A 68 0.64 3.38 -4.89
C ASN A 68 0.17 1.92 -5.06
N LYS A 69 0.51 1.26 -6.17
CA LYS A 69 0.16 -0.16 -6.41
C LYS A 69 0.78 -1.08 -5.36
N ILE A 70 2.08 -0.92 -5.07
CA ILE A 70 2.78 -1.73 -4.06
C ILE A 70 2.20 -1.47 -2.66
N SER A 71 1.87 -0.21 -2.32
CA SER A 71 1.23 0.12 -1.04
C SER A 71 -0.10 -0.60 -0.86
N LYS A 72 -0.94 -0.63 -1.90
CA LYS A 72 -2.21 -1.37 -1.89
C LYS A 72 -1.99 -2.87 -1.72
N LEU A 73 -1.02 -3.44 -2.46
CA LEU A 73 -0.68 -4.85 -2.35
C LEU A 73 -0.20 -5.21 -0.93
N ARG A 74 0.74 -4.44 -0.37
CA ARG A 74 1.23 -4.65 1.00
C ARG A 74 0.13 -4.50 2.04
N ALA A 75 -0.74 -3.51 1.89
CA ALA A 75 -1.89 -3.33 2.78
C ALA A 75 -2.83 -4.53 2.71
N HIS A 76 -3.20 -4.97 1.51
CA HIS A 76 -4.03 -6.16 1.31
C HIS A 76 -3.40 -7.41 1.95
N THR A 77 -2.11 -7.68 1.68
CA THR A 77 -1.39 -8.81 2.26
C THR A 77 -1.33 -8.73 3.79
N LYS A 78 -1.03 -7.55 4.35
CA LYS A 78 -1.00 -7.35 5.81
C LYS A 78 -2.37 -7.59 6.44
N ILE A 79 -3.44 -7.10 5.81
CA ILE A 79 -4.81 -7.32 6.29
C ILE A 79 -5.16 -8.81 6.18
N PHE A 80 -4.95 -9.43 5.02
CA PHE A 80 -5.28 -10.83 4.77
C PHE A 80 -4.51 -11.77 5.72
N LEU A 81 -3.20 -11.59 5.86
CA LEU A 81 -2.37 -12.41 6.75
C LEU A 81 -2.75 -12.20 8.21
N SER A 82 -2.98 -10.96 8.66
CA SER A 82 -3.44 -10.70 10.03
C SER A 82 -4.86 -11.21 10.32
N SER A 83 -5.71 -11.37 9.29
CA SER A 83 -7.02 -12.02 9.41
C SER A 83 -6.95 -13.56 9.31
N ASN A 84 -5.91 -14.11 8.67
CA ASN A 84 -5.74 -15.55 8.40
C ASN A 84 -4.66 -16.24 9.24
N GLU A 85 -4.16 -15.62 10.32
CA GLU A 85 -3.35 -16.32 11.33
C GLU A 85 -4.06 -17.55 11.95
N LYS A 86 -5.34 -17.83 11.60
CA LYS A 86 -6.04 -19.08 11.92
C LYS A 86 -6.12 -20.14 10.81
N LEU A 87 -5.85 -19.84 9.53
CA LEU A 87 -6.18 -20.76 8.43
C LEU A 87 -5.00 -21.33 7.63
N LEU A 88 -3.83 -20.68 7.65
CA LEU A 88 -2.72 -21.07 6.75
C LEU A 88 -1.66 -21.97 7.40
N LEU A 89 -1.56 -22.04 8.74
CA LEU A 89 -0.67 -23.01 9.40
C LEU A 89 -1.25 -24.42 9.52
N SER A 90 -2.56 -24.63 9.30
CA SER A 90 -3.19 -25.96 9.38
C SER A 90 -3.27 -26.70 8.04
N LYS A 91 -2.75 -26.11 6.96
CA LYS A 91 -2.77 -26.71 5.61
C LYS A 91 -1.38 -26.88 4.98
N MET A 92 -0.32 -26.67 5.75
CA MET A 92 1.07 -26.91 5.32
C MET A 92 1.80 -27.96 6.18
N THR A 93 1.06 -28.73 6.99
CA THR A 93 1.48 -30.01 7.60
C THR A 93 0.66 -31.14 7.00
#